data_AF-A0A5N0UQJ6-F1
#
_entry.id   AF-A0A5N0UQJ6-F1
#
_cell.length_a   1.000
_cell.length_b   1.000
_cell.length_c   1.000
_cell.angle_alpha   90.00
_cell.angle_beta   90.00
_cell.angle_gamma   90.00
#
_symmetry.space_group_name_H-M   'P 1'
#
loop_
_entity.id
_entity.type
_entity.pdbx_description
1 polymer ?
#
loop_
_entity_poly.entity_id
_entity_poly.type
_entity_poly.pdbx_seq_one_letter_code
_entity_poly.pdbx_strand_id
1 'polypeptide(L)'
;MTTTDWILQVVREDRPEDRAARELLRRFETARDAGTAPQALAGEDPQWTAWASGTAAAQSDPGLPWIAVCAAATALGEDDRAVAAVSLGCQVAERVAVELGPTHLAAGWDVRATAGVIGAGAAVGWLCGLDDEQLRNAIGLCATQASGLTGSAGTGAEALQQGKAAANAVEAALLGQCGFTSSAEPLDGRRGMFALMAPDRT
;
A
#
# COMPACT_ATOMS: atom_id res chain seq x y z
N MET A 1 0.96 3.03 -22.68
CA MET A 1 1.02 1.99 -21.64
C MET A 1 0.32 2.56 -20.42
N THR A 2 -0.63 1.83 -19.84
CA THR A 2 -1.35 2.27 -18.63
C THR A 2 -0.46 2.11 -17.40
N THR A 3 -0.80 2.77 -16.29
CA THR A 3 -0.09 2.58 -15.02
C THR A 3 -0.29 1.17 -14.49
N THR A 4 -1.50 0.61 -14.63
CA THR A 4 -1.77 -0.79 -14.27
C THR A 4 -0.90 -1.76 -15.07
N ASP A 5 -0.76 -1.60 -16.39
CA ASP A 5 0.11 -2.48 -17.20
C ASP A 5 1.58 -2.36 -16.80
N TRP A 6 2.03 -1.15 -16.43
CA TRP A 6 3.37 -0.97 -15.90
C TRP A 6 3.58 -1.69 -14.56
N ILE A 7 2.60 -1.68 -13.66
CA ILE A 7 2.68 -2.45 -12.41
C ILE A 7 2.82 -3.95 -12.70
N LEU A 8 2.05 -4.49 -13.64
CA LEU A 8 2.16 -5.91 -14.02
C LEU A 8 3.54 -6.26 -14.57
N GLN A 9 4.15 -5.35 -15.33
CA GLN A 9 5.52 -5.51 -15.83
C GLN A 9 6.54 -5.47 -14.68
N VAL A 10 6.50 -4.45 -13.83
CA VAL A 10 7.53 -4.23 -12.81
C VAL A 10 7.55 -5.34 -11.77
N VAL A 11 6.39 -5.91 -11.43
CA VAL A 11 6.27 -7.03 -10.48
C VAL A 11 7.04 -8.29 -10.93
N ARG A 12 7.33 -8.43 -12.22
CA ARG A 12 8.06 -9.57 -12.79
C ARG A 12 9.56 -9.35 -12.92
N GLU A 13 10.04 -8.13 -12.67
CA GLU A 13 11.46 -7.81 -12.76
C GLU A 13 12.25 -8.52 -11.66
N ASP A 14 13.48 -8.93 -11.99
CA ASP A 14 14.39 -9.55 -11.03
C ASP A 14 14.67 -8.59 -9.86
N ARG A 15 14.76 -9.15 -8.65
CA ARG A 15 14.81 -8.38 -7.40
C ARG A 15 16.15 -8.60 -6.70
N PRO A 16 17.18 -7.81 -7.06
CA PRO A 16 18.43 -7.83 -6.32
C PRO A 16 18.22 -7.28 -4.90
N GLU A 17 19.23 -7.50 -4.06
CA GLU A 17 19.25 -6.97 -2.70
C GLU A 17 19.06 -5.44 -2.69
N ASP A 18 18.10 -4.96 -1.91
CA ASP A 18 17.82 -3.54 -1.74
C ASP A 18 18.14 -3.08 -0.31
N ARG A 19 19.30 -2.42 -0.17
CA ARG A 19 19.75 -1.86 1.12
C ARG A 19 18.81 -0.77 1.65
N ALA A 20 18.19 0.03 0.77
CA ALA A 20 17.30 1.10 1.18
C ALA A 20 15.98 0.53 1.72
N ALA A 21 15.42 -0.48 1.04
CA ALA A 21 14.24 -1.19 1.53
C ALA A 21 14.50 -1.90 2.87
N ARG A 22 15.68 -2.52 3.04
CA ARG A 22 16.04 -3.17 4.32
C ARG A 22 16.17 -2.16 5.46
N GLU A 23 16.79 -1.01 5.21
CA GLU A 23 16.89 0.05 6.21
C GLU A 23 15.53 0.66 6.55
N LEU A 24 14.66 0.84 5.54
CA LEU A 24 13.28 1.27 5.76
C LEU A 24 12.52 0.29 6.65
N LEU A 25 12.65 -1.01 6.39
CA LEU A 25 11.99 -2.06 7.18
C LEU A 25 12.46 -2.05 8.64
N ARG A 26 13.76 -1.92 8.88
CA ARG A 26 14.34 -1.79 10.22
C ARG A 26 13.77 -0.59 10.99
N ARG A 27 13.60 0.55 10.30
CA ARG A 27 12.97 1.75 10.88
C ARG A 27 11.49 1.53 11.15
N PHE A 28 10.78 0.87 10.24
CA PHE A 28 9.39 0.47 10.40
C PHE A 28 9.20 -0.42 11.64
N GLU A 29 10.01 -1.46 11.81
CA GLU A 29 9.97 -2.35 12.98
C GLU A 29 10.20 -1.58 14.28
N THR A 30 11.20 -0.69 14.29
CA THR A 30 11.47 0.18 15.46
C THR A 30 10.26 1.05 15.80
N ALA A 31 9.64 1.67 14.80
CA ALA A 31 8.46 2.53 14.98
C ALA A 31 7.23 1.71 15.40
N ARG A 32 7.04 0.53 14.81
CA ARG A 32 5.99 -0.41 15.17
C ARG A 32 6.11 -0.74 16.65
N ASP A 33 7.25 -1.23 17.11
CA ASP A 33 7.44 -1.72 18.48
C ASP A 33 7.32 -0.61 19.54
N ALA A 34 7.51 0.65 19.16
CA ALA A 34 7.29 1.81 20.02
C ALA A 34 5.82 2.30 20.05
N GLY A 35 5.00 1.91 19.07
CA GLY A 35 3.60 2.28 19.00
C GLY A 35 2.73 1.54 20.02
N THR A 36 1.57 2.11 20.35
CA THR A 36 0.64 1.57 21.36
C THR A 36 -0.69 1.08 20.77
N ALA A 37 -0.84 1.14 19.45
CA ALA A 37 -1.97 0.58 18.72
C ALA A 37 -2.08 -0.94 19.01
N PRO A 38 -3.24 -1.58 18.78
CA PRO A 38 -3.61 -2.89 19.36
C PRO A 38 -2.80 -4.11 18.85
N GLN A 39 -1.49 -4.11 19.03
CA GLN A 39 -0.59 -5.23 18.72
C GLN A 39 -0.95 -6.46 19.55
N ALA A 40 -1.36 -6.27 20.80
CA ALA A 40 -1.79 -7.35 21.69
C ALA A 40 -3.05 -8.09 21.20
N LEU A 41 -3.78 -7.54 20.22
CA LEU A 41 -4.95 -8.20 19.60
C LEU A 41 -4.60 -8.89 18.28
N ALA A 42 -3.37 -8.75 17.79
CA ALA A 42 -2.94 -9.40 16.56
C ALA A 42 -2.74 -10.90 16.79
N GLY A 43 -3.71 -11.69 16.34
CA GLY A 43 -3.61 -13.14 16.21
C GLY A 43 -2.94 -13.54 14.88
N GLU A 44 -3.31 -14.70 14.34
CA GLU A 44 -2.76 -15.24 13.08
C GLU A 44 -3.33 -14.60 11.81
N ASP A 45 -4.22 -13.61 11.93
CA ASP A 45 -4.84 -12.94 10.77
C ASP A 45 -3.89 -11.89 10.17
N PRO A 46 -3.41 -12.07 8.92
CA PRO A 46 -2.50 -11.12 8.28
C PRO A 46 -3.16 -9.76 8.02
N GLN A 47 -4.48 -9.69 7.79
CA GLN A 47 -5.17 -8.42 7.58
C GLN A 47 -5.15 -7.57 8.86
N TRP A 48 -5.44 -8.19 10.00
CA TRP A 48 -5.37 -7.52 11.28
C TRP A 48 -3.93 -7.17 11.67
N THR A 49 -2.98 -8.06 11.39
CA THR A 49 -1.54 -7.83 11.65
C THR A 49 -1.03 -6.61 10.87
N ALA A 50 -1.38 -6.50 9.58
CA ALA A 50 -1.06 -5.34 8.75
C ALA A 50 -1.70 -4.06 9.31
N TRP A 51 -2.96 -4.13 9.73
CA TRP A 51 -3.65 -2.99 10.34
C TRP A 51 -2.98 -2.50 11.62
N ALA A 52 -2.72 -3.41 12.56
CA ALA A 52 -2.18 -3.10 13.87
C ALA A 52 -0.74 -2.58 13.77
N SER A 53 0.12 -3.25 12.98
CA SER A 53 1.51 -2.85 12.81
C SER A 53 1.66 -1.52 12.08
N GLY A 54 0.89 -1.30 11.01
CA GLY A 54 0.89 -0.04 10.26
C GLY A 54 0.36 1.13 11.10
N THR A 55 -0.69 0.92 11.89
CA THR A 55 -1.21 1.95 12.81
C THR A 55 -0.19 2.27 13.90
N ALA A 56 0.45 1.26 14.49
CA ALA A 56 1.46 1.45 15.54
C ALA A 56 2.67 2.24 15.02
N ALA A 57 3.20 1.85 13.86
CA ALA A 57 4.34 2.53 13.25
C ALA A 57 4.02 3.99 12.91
N ALA A 58 2.85 4.26 12.31
CA ALA A 58 2.44 5.62 11.97
C ALA A 58 2.15 6.49 13.20
N GLN A 59 1.70 5.89 14.30
CA GLN A 59 1.51 6.61 15.56
C GLN A 59 2.86 7.04 16.17
N SER A 60 3.89 6.18 16.07
CA SER A 60 5.21 6.46 16.64
C SER A 60 6.07 7.36 15.75
N ASP A 61 6.07 7.12 14.43
CA ASP A 61 6.82 7.89 13.43
C ASP A 61 5.90 8.21 12.24
N PRO A 62 5.09 9.27 12.33
CA PRO A 62 4.25 9.70 11.23
C PRO A 62 5.08 10.22 10.05
N GLY A 63 6.40 10.39 10.16
CA GLY A 63 7.28 10.82 9.07
C GLY A 63 7.83 9.67 8.24
N LEU A 64 7.62 8.41 8.65
CA LEU A 64 8.15 7.25 7.95
C LEU A 64 7.48 7.10 6.56
N PRO A 65 8.24 6.88 5.48
CA PRO A 65 7.65 6.73 4.15
C PRO A 65 6.99 5.37 4.00
N TRP A 66 5.89 5.32 3.23
CA TRP A 66 5.26 4.09 2.76
C TRP A 66 4.96 3.03 3.84
N ILE A 67 4.53 3.47 5.02
CA ILE A 67 4.19 2.60 6.17
C ILE A 67 3.23 1.48 5.77
N ALA A 68 2.23 1.79 4.94
CA ALA A 68 1.26 0.81 4.45
C ALA A 68 1.93 -0.36 3.69
N VAL A 69 2.98 -0.07 2.90
CA VAL A 69 3.75 -1.08 2.16
C VAL A 69 4.51 -1.98 3.12
N CYS A 70 5.25 -1.39 4.07
CA CYS A 70 6.02 -2.14 5.06
C CYS A 70 5.12 -3.06 5.89
N ALA A 71 4.03 -2.50 6.43
CA ALA A 71 3.08 -3.23 7.27
C ALA A 71 2.38 -4.36 6.52
N ALA A 72 1.98 -4.16 5.26
CA ALA A 72 1.32 -5.20 4.48
C ALA A 72 2.29 -6.33 4.08
N ALA A 73 3.53 -5.98 3.72
CA ALA A 73 4.54 -6.97 3.36
C ALA A 73 4.94 -7.85 4.55
N THR A 74 5.22 -7.26 5.72
CA THR A 74 5.64 -8.01 6.90
C THR A 74 4.52 -8.81 7.56
N ALA A 75 3.26 -8.44 7.34
CA ALA A 75 2.11 -9.20 7.81
C ALA A 75 2.02 -10.61 7.19
N LEU A 76 2.69 -10.88 6.07
CA LEU A 76 2.79 -12.20 5.45
C LEU A 76 4.06 -12.96 5.82
N GLY A 77 4.99 -12.34 6.55
CA GLY A 77 6.28 -12.89 6.94
C GLY A 77 7.40 -11.85 6.92
N GLU A 78 8.40 -12.03 7.77
CA GLU A 78 9.53 -11.11 7.95
C GLU A 78 10.85 -11.71 7.41
N ASP A 79 10.81 -12.23 6.18
CA ASP A 79 11.97 -12.82 5.50
C ASP A 79 12.58 -11.88 4.44
N ASP A 80 13.62 -12.33 3.73
CA ASP A 80 14.22 -11.54 2.64
C ASP A 80 13.24 -11.24 1.49
N ARG A 81 12.15 -12.01 1.33
CA ARG A 81 11.10 -11.68 0.37
C ARG A 81 10.33 -10.44 0.80
N ALA A 82 10.14 -10.20 2.10
CA ALA A 82 9.53 -8.97 2.60
C ALA A 82 10.33 -7.73 2.19
N VAL A 83 11.66 -7.79 2.23
CA VAL A 83 12.53 -6.69 1.78
C VAL A 83 12.33 -6.40 0.29
N ALA A 84 12.30 -7.44 -0.55
CA ALA A 84 12.06 -7.31 -1.99
C ALA A 84 10.65 -6.76 -2.29
N ALA A 85 9.64 -7.23 -1.54
CA ALA A 85 8.26 -6.77 -1.66
C ALA A 85 8.11 -5.30 -1.25
N VAL A 86 8.81 -4.86 -0.21
CA VAL A 86 8.85 -3.45 0.21
C VAL A 86 9.47 -2.58 -0.88
N SER A 87 10.60 -3.00 -1.44
CA SER A 87 11.24 -2.29 -2.57
C SER A 87 10.26 -2.11 -3.74
N LEU A 88 9.60 -3.19 -4.17
CA LEU A 88 8.55 -3.18 -5.19
C LEU A 88 7.41 -2.22 -4.83
N GLY A 89 6.85 -2.37 -3.64
CA GLY A 89 5.68 -1.60 -3.24
C GLY A 89 5.98 -0.11 -3.11
N CYS A 90 7.16 0.27 -2.61
CA CYS A 90 7.61 1.65 -2.54
C CYS A 90 7.74 2.25 -3.94
N GLN A 91 8.38 1.55 -4.88
CA GLN A 91 8.50 2.01 -6.27
C GLN A 91 7.13 2.24 -6.93
N VAL A 92 6.17 1.34 -6.69
CA VAL A 92 4.79 1.48 -7.19
C VAL A 92 4.09 2.65 -6.52
N ALA A 93 4.17 2.77 -5.19
CA ALA A 93 3.54 3.87 -4.45
C ALA A 93 4.09 5.24 -4.85
N GLU A 94 5.41 5.35 -5.05
CA GLU A 94 6.06 6.58 -5.51
C GLU A 94 5.55 6.99 -6.89
N ARG A 95 5.48 6.05 -7.83
CA ARG A 95 4.92 6.33 -9.15
C ARG A 95 3.47 6.79 -9.03
N VAL A 96 2.63 6.04 -8.31
CA VAL A 96 1.21 6.37 -8.14
C VAL A 96 1.02 7.75 -7.49
N ALA A 97 1.87 8.11 -6.52
CA ALA A 97 1.84 9.43 -5.90
C ALA A 97 2.20 10.56 -6.89
N VAL A 98 3.20 10.35 -7.76
CA VAL A 98 3.51 11.28 -8.85
C VAL A 98 2.33 11.42 -9.80
N GLU A 99 1.66 10.31 -10.13
CA GLU A 99 0.50 10.30 -11.02
C GLU A 99 -0.74 11.00 -10.40
N LEU A 100 -0.93 10.91 -9.07
CA LEU A 100 -1.97 11.65 -8.35
C LEU A 100 -1.67 13.15 -8.28
N GLY A 101 -0.40 13.50 -8.11
CA GLY A 101 0.10 14.86 -8.31
C GLY A 101 -0.46 15.94 -7.37
N PRO A 102 -0.22 17.22 -7.69
CA PRO A 102 -0.51 18.34 -6.77
C PRO A 102 -1.99 18.60 -6.51
N THR A 103 -2.87 18.31 -7.48
CA THR A 103 -4.31 18.55 -7.37
C THR A 103 -4.95 17.62 -6.35
N HIS A 104 -4.48 16.36 -6.28
CA HIS A 104 -4.81 15.42 -5.22
C HIS A 104 -4.43 15.96 -3.82
N LEU A 105 -3.21 16.48 -3.70
CA LEU A 105 -2.73 17.06 -2.44
C LEU A 105 -3.52 18.31 -2.04
N ALA A 106 -3.79 19.20 -3.00
CA ALA A 106 -4.55 20.43 -2.78
C ALA A 106 -6.00 20.16 -2.35
N ALA A 107 -6.59 19.03 -2.80
CA ALA A 107 -7.91 18.59 -2.38
C ALA A 107 -7.95 18.01 -0.96
N GLY A 108 -6.80 17.85 -0.29
CA GLY A 108 -6.72 17.39 1.11
C GLY A 108 -6.65 15.87 1.29
N TRP A 109 -6.26 15.13 0.24
CA TRP A 109 -6.05 13.69 0.35
C TRP A 109 -4.68 13.36 0.98
N ASP A 110 -4.64 12.36 1.85
CA ASP A 110 -3.37 11.79 2.32
C ASP A 110 -2.81 10.85 1.24
N VAL A 111 -1.89 11.38 0.42
CA VAL A 111 -1.26 10.63 -0.67
C VAL A 111 -0.53 9.37 -0.18
N ARG A 112 -0.04 9.35 1.07
CA ARG A 112 0.67 8.18 1.60
C ARG A 112 -0.29 7.02 1.83
N ALA A 113 -1.55 7.30 2.16
CA ALA A 113 -2.59 6.28 2.28
C ALA A 113 -3.14 5.88 0.90
N THR A 114 -3.48 6.85 0.05
CA THR A 114 -4.11 6.60 -1.26
C THR A 114 -3.15 5.96 -2.26
N ALA A 115 -1.89 6.40 -2.34
CA ALA A 115 -0.87 5.74 -3.16
C ALA A 115 -0.27 4.51 -2.46
N GLY A 116 -0.15 4.56 -1.13
CA GLY A 116 0.42 3.47 -0.33
C GLY A 116 -0.40 2.18 -0.42
N VAL A 117 -1.72 2.24 -0.48
CA VAL A 117 -2.57 1.04 -0.65
C VAL A 117 -2.32 0.34 -2.00
N ILE A 118 -1.98 1.09 -3.06
CA ILE A 118 -1.65 0.51 -4.37
C ILE A 118 -0.29 -0.16 -4.33
N GLY A 119 0.72 0.51 -3.74
CA GLY A 119 2.04 -0.08 -3.54
C GLY A 119 2.02 -1.31 -2.65
N ALA A 120 1.24 -1.27 -1.56
CA ALA A 120 1.04 -2.39 -0.67
C ALA A 120 0.34 -3.55 -1.40
N GLY A 121 -0.67 -3.27 -2.22
CA GLY A 121 -1.33 -4.27 -3.05
C GLY A 121 -0.39 -4.96 -4.03
N ALA A 122 0.52 -4.21 -4.66
CA ALA A 122 1.55 -4.78 -5.53
C ALA A 122 2.55 -5.66 -4.75
N ALA A 123 3.00 -5.20 -3.58
CA ALA A 123 3.92 -5.94 -2.71
C ALA A 123 3.31 -7.27 -2.24
N VAL A 124 2.08 -7.23 -1.70
CA VAL A 124 1.36 -8.41 -1.22
C VAL A 124 1.00 -9.34 -2.38
N GLY A 125 0.53 -8.79 -3.51
CA GLY A 125 0.22 -9.58 -4.70
C GLY A 125 1.43 -10.36 -5.22
N TRP A 126 2.63 -9.76 -5.19
CA TRP A 126 3.87 -10.45 -5.51
C TRP A 126 4.23 -11.54 -4.49
N LEU A 127 4.09 -11.24 -3.20
CA LEU A 127 4.34 -12.23 -2.13
C LEU A 127 3.43 -13.46 -2.27
N CYS A 128 2.16 -13.25 -2.60
CA CYS A 128 1.14 -14.27 -2.84
C CYS A 128 1.28 -14.99 -4.18
N GLY A 129 2.17 -14.54 -5.08
CA GLY A 129 2.38 -15.14 -6.39
C GLY A 129 1.18 -14.98 -7.33
N LEU A 130 0.48 -13.84 -7.27
CA LEU A 130 -0.66 -13.57 -8.15
C LEU A 130 -0.23 -13.49 -9.61
N ASP A 131 -1.04 -14.07 -10.50
CA ASP A 131 -0.91 -13.86 -11.94
C ASP A 131 -1.40 -12.45 -12.36
N ASP A 132 -1.30 -12.13 -13.65
CA ASP A 132 -1.65 -10.79 -14.17
C ASP A 132 -3.12 -10.43 -13.99
N GLU A 133 -4.02 -11.41 -14.09
CA GLU A 133 -5.44 -11.16 -13.95
C GLU A 133 -5.78 -10.94 -12.48
N GLN A 134 -5.28 -11.82 -11.61
CA GLN A 134 -5.44 -11.73 -10.17
C GLN A 134 -4.83 -10.43 -9.62
N LEU A 135 -3.62 -10.07 -10.06
CA LEU A 135 -2.95 -8.86 -9.63
C LEU A 135 -3.66 -7.60 -10.14
N ARG A 136 -4.12 -7.58 -11.39
CA ARG A 136 -4.93 -6.47 -11.91
C ARG A 136 -6.19 -6.27 -11.07
N ASN A 137 -6.89 -7.36 -10.75
CA ASN A 137 -8.08 -7.31 -9.90
C ASN A 137 -7.75 -6.82 -8.48
N ALA A 138 -6.68 -7.32 -7.87
CA ALA A 138 -6.21 -6.88 -6.56
C ALA A 138 -5.89 -5.37 -6.54
N ILE A 139 -5.18 -4.86 -7.55
CA ILE A 139 -4.91 -3.41 -7.68
C ILE A 139 -6.22 -2.61 -7.82
N GLY A 140 -7.21 -3.12 -8.54
CA GLY A 140 -8.52 -2.48 -8.63
C GLY A 140 -9.32 -2.49 -7.33
N LEU A 141 -9.21 -3.55 -6.54
CA LEU A 141 -9.79 -3.61 -5.20
C LEU A 141 -9.06 -2.66 -4.24
N CYS A 142 -7.74 -2.53 -4.33
CA CYS A 142 -6.99 -1.50 -3.60
C CYS A 142 -7.47 -0.09 -3.98
N ALA A 143 -7.61 0.21 -5.27
CA ALA A 143 -8.08 1.50 -5.76
C ALA A 143 -9.52 1.82 -5.29
N THR A 144 -10.39 0.81 -5.26
CA THR A 144 -11.77 0.94 -4.75
C THR A 144 -11.82 1.31 -3.27
N GLN A 145 -10.82 0.87 -2.51
CA GLN A 145 -10.71 1.08 -1.07
C GLN A 145 -9.78 2.24 -0.69
N ALA A 146 -9.17 2.91 -1.68
CA ALA A 146 -8.25 4.00 -1.45
C ALA A 146 -8.96 5.17 -0.77
N SER A 147 -8.41 5.64 0.35
CA SER A 147 -8.94 6.76 1.11
C SER A 147 -7.83 7.38 1.96
N GLY A 148 -8.06 8.62 2.40
CA GLY A 148 -7.18 9.30 3.35
C GLY A 148 -7.45 10.81 3.39
N LEU A 149 -7.51 11.39 4.58
CA LEU A 149 -7.84 12.80 4.81
C LEU A 149 -6.74 13.47 5.61
N THR A 150 -6.13 14.52 5.03
CA THR A 150 -5.12 15.33 5.75
C THR A 150 -5.73 16.12 6.90
N GLY A 151 -7.05 16.35 6.89
CA GLY A 151 -7.78 16.97 8.00
C GLY A 151 -7.75 16.17 9.31
N SER A 152 -7.32 14.91 9.28
CA SER A 152 -7.12 14.09 10.48
C SER A 152 -5.74 14.27 11.13
N ALA A 153 -4.86 15.10 10.56
CA ALA A 153 -3.51 15.34 11.07
C ALA A 153 -3.52 15.76 12.54
N GLY A 154 -2.57 15.23 13.32
CA GLY A 154 -2.45 15.49 14.75
C GLY A 154 -3.45 14.73 15.64
N THR A 155 -4.25 13.83 15.07
CA THR A 155 -5.15 12.92 15.81
C THR A 155 -4.74 11.47 15.57
N GLY A 156 -5.25 10.54 16.40
CA GLY A 156 -5.02 9.11 16.16
C GLY A 156 -5.55 8.59 14.81
N ALA A 157 -6.47 9.32 14.18
CA ALA A 157 -6.97 8.98 12.85
C ALA A 157 -5.95 9.23 11.72
N GLU A 158 -4.88 9.99 11.97
CA GLU A 158 -3.76 10.07 11.02
C GLU A 158 -3.07 8.71 10.87
N ALA A 159 -2.76 8.05 12.00
CA ALA A 159 -2.13 6.74 12.01
C ALA A 159 -3.06 5.63 11.48
N LEU A 160 -4.36 5.73 11.75
CA LEU A 160 -5.38 4.78 11.29
C LEU A 160 -5.34 4.57 9.77
N GLN A 161 -5.09 5.63 9.00
CA GLN A 161 -5.10 5.60 7.53
C GLN A 161 -4.02 4.68 6.98
N GLN A 162 -2.83 4.67 7.57
CA GLN A 162 -1.72 3.82 7.15
C GLN A 162 -1.99 2.34 7.46
N GLY A 163 -2.51 2.07 8.67
CA GLY A 163 -2.93 0.72 9.03
C GLY A 163 -4.07 0.21 8.14
N LYS A 164 -5.07 1.05 7.84
CA LYS A 164 -6.16 0.65 6.93
C LYS A 164 -5.72 0.45 5.49
N ALA A 165 -4.84 1.30 4.97
CA ALA A 165 -4.24 1.06 3.67
C ALA A 165 -3.51 -0.30 3.61
N ALA A 166 -2.74 -0.67 4.64
CA ALA A 166 -2.07 -1.97 4.71
C ALA A 166 -3.05 -3.14 4.74
N ALA A 167 -4.08 -3.06 5.59
CA ALA A 167 -5.10 -4.08 5.73
C ALA A 167 -5.92 -4.29 4.45
N ASN A 168 -6.32 -3.19 3.82
CA ASN A 168 -7.09 -3.23 2.57
C ASN A 168 -6.28 -3.88 1.44
N ALA A 169 -4.96 -3.70 1.42
CA ALA A 169 -4.08 -4.35 0.45
C ALA A 169 -3.98 -5.86 0.64
N VAL A 170 -3.87 -6.33 1.90
CA VAL A 170 -3.91 -7.76 2.22
C VAL A 170 -5.24 -8.38 1.76
N GLU A 171 -6.36 -7.75 2.13
CA GLU A 171 -7.69 -8.20 1.71
C GLU A 171 -7.85 -8.24 0.19
N ALA A 172 -7.44 -7.17 -0.50
CA ALA A 172 -7.52 -7.06 -1.96
C ALA A 172 -6.72 -8.17 -2.67
N ALA A 173 -5.52 -8.48 -2.20
CA ALA A 173 -4.70 -9.54 -2.76
C ALA A 173 -5.33 -10.93 -2.54
N LEU A 174 -5.85 -11.20 -1.33
CA LEU A 174 -6.51 -12.47 -1.01
C LEU A 174 -7.81 -12.66 -1.82
N LEU A 175 -8.59 -11.59 -2.01
CA LEU A 175 -9.77 -11.59 -2.88
C LEU A 175 -9.38 -11.82 -4.35
N GLY A 176 -8.34 -11.14 -4.82
CA GLY A 176 -7.80 -11.34 -6.18
C GLY A 176 -7.33 -12.78 -6.40
N GLN A 177 -6.67 -13.39 -5.41
CA GLN A 177 -6.25 -14.79 -5.44
C GLN A 177 -7.44 -15.74 -5.62
N CYS A 178 -8.58 -15.41 -5.02
CA CYS A 178 -9.84 -16.15 -5.15
C CYS A 178 -10.60 -15.87 -6.47
N GLY A 179 -10.07 -15.04 -7.36
CA GLY A 179 -10.71 -14.67 -8.62
C GLY A 179 -11.80 -13.61 -8.49
N PHE A 180 -11.83 -12.85 -7.38
CA PHE A 180 -12.74 -11.70 -7.25
C PHE A 180 -12.33 -10.61 -8.25
N THR A 181 -13.30 -10.05 -8.98
CA THR A 181 -13.03 -9.18 -10.12
C THR A 181 -13.09 -7.69 -9.77
N SER A 182 -12.33 -6.87 -10.51
CA SER A 182 -12.41 -5.40 -10.49
C SER A 182 -12.45 -4.80 -11.91
N SER A 183 -12.36 -3.48 -12.03
CA SER A 183 -12.27 -2.77 -13.32
C SER A 183 -11.02 -3.19 -14.10
N ALA A 184 -11.15 -3.28 -15.43
CA ALA A 184 -10.01 -3.54 -16.32
C ALA A 184 -8.97 -2.40 -16.34
N GLU A 185 -9.43 -1.17 -16.11
CA GLU A 185 -8.61 0.04 -15.96
C GLU A 185 -8.92 0.65 -14.58
N PRO A 186 -8.28 0.15 -13.50
CA PRO A 186 -8.61 0.60 -12.15
C PRO A 186 -7.97 1.95 -11.78
N LEU A 187 -6.77 2.22 -12.30
CA LEU A 187 -6.03 3.45 -12.01
C LEU A 187 -6.26 4.49 -13.11
N ASP A 188 -6.10 4.06 -14.35
CA ASP A 188 -6.22 4.87 -15.56
C ASP A 188 -7.67 4.95 -16.07
N GLY A 189 -7.89 5.73 -17.13
CA GLY A 189 -9.19 5.88 -17.77
C GLY A 189 -10.14 6.88 -17.08
N ARG A 190 -11.27 7.17 -17.73
CA ARG A 190 -12.19 8.26 -17.30
C ARG A 190 -12.88 8.03 -15.95
N ARG A 191 -12.87 6.80 -15.45
CA ARG A 191 -13.47 6.41 -14.16
C ARG A 191 -12.44 5.75 -13.23
N GLY A 192 -11.17 5.77 -13.62
CA GLY A 192 -10.09 5.24 -12.78
C GLY A 192 -9.75 6.19 -11.63
N MET A 193 -8.97 5.67 -10.69
CA MET A 193 -8.53 6.41 -9.51
C MET A 193 -7.96 7.79 -9.84
N PHE A 194 -7.11 7.92 -10.88
CA PHE A 194 -6.49 9.20 -11.21
C PHE A 194 -7.52 10.24 -11.67
N ALA A 195 -8.48 9.86 -12.51
CA ALA A 195 -9.51 10.79 -12.97
C ALA A 195 -10.44 11.27 -11.83
N LEU A 196 -10.63 10.44 -10.80
CA LEU A 196 -11.56 10.74 -9.70
C LEU A 196 -10.89 11.43 -8.51
N MET A 197 -9.63 11.10 -8.22
CA MET A 197 -8.88 11.63 -7.09
C MET A 197 -7.87 12.72 -7.48
N ALA A 198 -7.70 12.98 -8.78
CA ALA A 198 -6.91 14.09 -9.33
C ALA A 198 -7.62 14.68 -10.59
N PRO A 199 -8.82 15.27 -10.44
CA PRO A 199 -9.71 15.60 -11.56
C PRO A 199 -9.15 16.65 -12.54
N ASP A 200 -8.22 17.51 -12.10
CA ASP A 200 -7.58 18.53 -12.94
C ASP A 200 -6.23 18.08 -13.50
N ARG A 201 -6.04 16.76 -13.65
CA ARG A 201 -4.90 16.17 -14.36
C ARG A 201 -5.07 16.41 -15.86
N THR A 202 -4.85 17.64 -16.30
CA THR A 202 -4.69 18.03 -17.71
C THR A 202 -3.29 18.52 -17.98
#